data_AF-A0A530YR09-F1
#
_entry.id   AF-A0A530YR09-F1
#
_cell.length_a   1.000
_cell.length_b   1.000
_cell.length_c   1.000
_cell.angle_alpha   90.00
_cell.angle_beta   90.00
_cell.angle_gamma   90.00
#
_symmetry.space_group_name_H-M   'P 1'
#
loop_
_entity.id
_entity.type
_entity.pdbx_description
1 polymer ?
#
loop_
_entity_poly.entity_id
_entity_poly.type
_entity_poly.pdbx_seq_one_letter_code
_entity_poly.pdbx_strand_id
1 'polypeptide(L)'
;MLQSLIRRPRRILMTVDAVGGVWRYALDLARELAHGGDSIVLAGLGPEPSEEQAKEAQAFADLAWLKTPPDWMTRNEDDLEMLPQELR
;
A
#
# COMPACT_ATOMS: atom_id res chain seq x y z
N MET A 1 38.00 2.38 -0.19
CA MET A 1 37.02 2.95 -1.13
C MET A 1 35.67 3.03 -0.44
N LEU A 2 35.42 4.12 0.30
CA LEU A 2 34.10 4.42 0.84
C LEU A 2 33.34 5.13 -0.29
N GLN A 3 32.68 4.34 -1.14
CA GLN A 3 31.53 4.89 -1.86
C GLN A 3 30.58 5.35 -0.76
N SER A 4 30.48 6.66 -0.57
CA SER A 4 29.28 7.24 0.03
C SER A 4 28.12 6.61 -0.74
N LEU A 5 27.45 5.65 -0.11
CA LEU A 5 26.22 5.06 -0.62
C LEU A 5 25.20 6.18 -0.49
N ILE A 6 25.22 7.11 -1.44
CA ILE A 6 24.20 8.14 -1.59
C ILE A 6 22.90 7.34 -1.80
N ARG A 7 22.18 7.09 -0.70
CA ARG A 7 20.92 6.37 -0.74
C ARG A 7 19.95 7.28 -1.47
N ARG A 8 19.59 6.90 -2.69
CA ARG A 8 18.61 7.66 -3.47
C ARG A 8 17.21 7.37 -2.93
N PRO A 9 16.35 8.39 -2.74
CA PRO A 9 14.94 8.20 -2.48
C PRO A 9 14.32 7.23 -3.48
N ARG A 10 13.59 6.23 -3.00
CA ARG A 10 12.83 5.30 -3.83
C ARG A 10 11.35 5.59 -3.72
N ARG A 11 10.59 5.22 -4.76
CA ARG A 11 9.13 5.11 -4.67
C ARG A 11 8.79 3.63 -4.50
N ILE A 12 8.18 3.26 -3.39
CA ILE A 12 7.93 1.88 -2.99
C ILE A 12 6.42 1.64 -2.97
N LEU A 13 5.97 0.62 -3.71
CA LEU A 13 4.61 0.10 -3.62
C LEU A 13 4.59 -1.05 -2.60
N MET A 14 3.68 -0.96 -1.63
CA MET A 14 3.43 -2.00 -0.63
C MET A 14 1.96 -2.40 -0.70
N THR A 15 1.69 -3.69 -0.89
CA THR A 15 0.32 -4.22 -0.84
C THR A 15 -0.05 -4.59 0.59
N VAL A 16 -1.25 -4.23 1.03
CA VAL A 16 -1.70 -4.41 2.42
C VAL A 16 -3.19 -4.75 2.47
N ASP A 17 -3.64 -5.42 3.53
CA ASP A 17 -5.05 -5.49 3.91
C ASP A 17 -5.28 -4.73 5.22
N ALA A 18 -6.49 -4.21 5.46
CA ALA A 18 -6.76 -3.43 6.67
C ALA A 18 -7.00 -4.29 7.92
N VAL A 19 -6.66 -5.58 7.88
CA VAL A 19 -7.09 -6.55 8.90
C VAL A 19 -5.97 -6.85 9.90
N GLY A 20 -6.28 -6.59 11.17
CA GLY A 20 -5.48 -7.08 12.30
C GLY A 20 -4.01 -6.60 12.28
N GLY A 21 -3.09 -7.53 12.56
CA GLY A 21 -1.66 -7.23 12.73
C GLY A 21 -0.95 -6.84 11.44
N VAL A 22 -1.40 -7.34 10.28
CA VAL A 22 -0.78 -7.06 8.96
C VAL A 22 -0.79 -5.56 8.68
N TRP A 23 -1.94 -4.91 8.89
CA TRP A 23 -2.07 -3.46 8.80
C TRP A 23 -1.03 -2.73 9.66
N ARG A 24 -0.95 -3.06 10.95
CA ARG A 24 -0.04 -2.38 11.88
C ARG A 24 1.42 -2.52 11.46
N TYR A 25 1.84 -3.73 11.10
CA TYR A 25 3.22 -3.98 10.66
C TYR A 25 3.56 -3.26 9.35
N ALA A 26 2.61 -3.19 8.42
CA ALA A 26 2.79 -2.46 7.17
C ALA A 26 2.95 -0.95 7.42
N LEU A 27 2.14 -0.37 8.31
CA LEU A 27 2.22 1.06 8.67
C LEU A 27 3.53 1.39 9.37
N ASP A 28 3.98 0.55 10.30
CA ASP A 28 5.24 0.76 11.02
C ASP A 28 6.44 0.71 10.06
N LEU A 29 6.46 -0.25 9.13
CA LEU A 29 7.49 -0.34 8.10
C LEU A 29 7.44 0.86 7.14
N ALA A 30 6.26 1.21 6.65
CA ALA A 30 6.06 2.34 5.73
C ALA A 30 6.50 3.67 6.36
N ARG A 31 6.19 3.87 7.64
CA ARG A 31 6.58 5.06 8.39
C ARG A 31 8.10 5.21 8.48
N GLU A 32 8.80 4.14 8.82
CA GLU A 32 10.27 4.17 8.92
C GLU A 32 10.95 4.35 7.57
N LEU A 33 10.41 3.77 6.49
CA LEU A 33 10.90 4.01 5.13
C LEU A 33 10.66 5.46 4.69
N ALA A 34 9.49 6.02 5.00
CA ALA A 34 9.16 7.42 4.72
C ALA A 34 10.08 8.39 5.49
N HIS A 35 10.34 8.12 6.78
CA HIS A 35 11.33 8.86 7.57
C HIS A 35 12.75 8.76 6.98
N GLY A 36 13.08 7.64 6.33
CA GLY A 36 14.32 7.44 5.59
C GLY A 36 14.39 8.16 4.23
N GLY A 37 13.36 8.90 3.85
CA GLY A 37 13.27 9.67 2.61
C GLY A 37 12.69 8.93 1.42
N ASP A 38 12.22 7.69 1.58
CA ASP A 38 11.49 6.97 0.53
C ASP A 38 10.04 7.49 0.43
N SER A 39 9.42 7.44 -0.75
CA SER A 39 7.98 7.71 -0.94
C SER A 39 7.21 6.40 -0.98
N ILE A 40 6.17 6.27 -0.18
CA ILE A 40 5.42 5.02 -0.03
C ILE A 40 4.02 5.14 -0.63
N VAL A 41 3.62 4.12 -1.37
CA VAL A 41 2.25 3.89 -1.84
C VAL A 41 1.76 2.60 -1.19
N LEU A 42 0.74 2.70 -0.35
CA LEU A 42 0.01 1.57 0.20
C LEU A 42 -1.17 1.25 -0.73
N ALA A 43 -1.13 0.08 -1.35
CA ALA A 43 -2.23 -0.47 -2.14
C ALA A 43 -2.98 -1.50 -1.30
N GLY A 44 -4.17 -1.09 -0.85
CA GLY A 44 -5.09 -1.88 -0.08
C GLY A 44 -5.89 -2.87 -0.92
N LEU A 45 -6.03 -4.09 -0.43
CA LEU A 45 -6.89 -5.14 -0.96
C LEU A 45 -7.74 -5.71 0.18
N GLY A 46 -8.97 -6.13 -0.12
CA GLY A 46 -9.87 -6.72 0.86
C GLY A 46 -10.61 -5.67 1.71
N PRO A 47 -10.95 -5.98 2.99
CA PRO A 47 -11.77 -5.10 3.82
C PRO A 47 -11.19 -3.69 3.93
N GLU A 48 -12.03 -2.67 3.74
CA GLU A 48 -11.61 -1.28 3.80
C GLU A 48 -11.17 -0.88 5.22
N PRO A 49 -10.15 -0.01 5.35
CA PRO A 49 -9.75 0.55 6.63
C PRO A 49 -10.83 1.51 7.14
N SER A 50 -10.91 1.66 8.45
CA SER A 50 -11.70 2.75 9.04
C SER A 50 -11.15 4.12 8.62
N GLU A 51 -11.97 5.17 8.74
CA GLU A 51 -11.50 6.53 8.47
C GLU A 51 -10.27 6.93 9.30
N GLU A 52 -10.18 6.45 10.54
CA GLU A 52 -9.04 6.70 11.42
C GLU A 52 -7.78 5.98 10.92
N GLN A 53 -7.91 4.71 10.51
CA GLN A 53 -6.81 3.96 9.90
C GLN A 53 -6.33 4.64 8.61
N ALA A 54 -7.26 5.05 7.74
CA ALA A 54 -6.93 5.75 6.51
C ALA A 54 -6.18 7.07 6.78
N LYS A 55 -6.66 7.89 7.72
CA LYS A 55 -5.99 9.12 8.15
C LYS A 55 -4.61 8.88 8.73
N GLU A 56 -4.42 7.81 9.52
CA GLU A 56 -3.11 7.42 10.05
C GLU A 56 -2.12 7.13 8.91
N ALA A 57 -2.50 6.30 7.94
CA ALA A 57 -1.65 5.95 6.81
C ALA A 57 -1.34 7.15 5.91
N GLN A 58 -2.35 7.97 5.60
CA GLN A 58 -2.23 9.14 4.74
C GLN A 58 -1.34 10.26 5.32
N ALA A 59 -1.00 10.20 6.61
CA ALA A 59 -0.08 11.15 7.22
C ALA A 59 1.37 11.00 6.70
N PHE A 60 1.73 9.84 6.13
CA PHE A 60 3.10 9.58 5.66
C PHE A 60 3.20 8.73 4.38
N ALA A 61 2.08 8.25 3.82
CA ALA A 61 2.05 7.45 2.59
C ALA A 61 0.84 7.82 1.71
N ASP A 62 0.95 7.59 0.40
CA ASP A 62 -0.23 7.56 -0.47
C ASP A 62 -1.02 6.29 -0.17
N LEU A 63 -2.35 6.39 -0.11
CA LEU A 63 -3.23 5.26 0.12
C LEU A 63 -4.20 5.10 -1.06
N ALA A 64 -4.13 3.95 -1.72
CA ALA A 64 -5.06 3.53 -2.75
C ALA A 64 -5.75 2.24 -2.31
N TRP A 65 -7.06 2.16 -2.46
CA TRP A 65 -7.83 0.94 -2.15
C TRP A 65 -8.44 0.39 -3.41
N LEU A 66 -8.06 -0.85 -3.75
CA LEU A 66 -8.61 -1.55 -4.90
C LEU A 66 -9.97 -2.13 -4.51
N LYS A 67 -10.97 -1.89 -5.36
CA LYS A 67 -12.33 -2.43 -5.20
C LYS A 67 -12.43 -3.82 -5.79
N THR A 68 -11.60 -4.10 -6.79
CA THR A 68 -11.48 -5.42 -7.39
C THR A 68 -10.78 -6.39 -6.42
N PRO A 69 -11.31 -7.61 -6.19
CA PRO A 69 -10.65 -8.59 -5.35
C PRO A 69 -9.35 -9.12 -5.99
N PRO A 70 -8.39 -9.65 -5.19
CA PRO A 70 -7.32 -10.48 -5.71
C PRO A 70 -7.85 -11.61 -6.60
N ASP A 71 -7.12 -11.92 -7.67
CA ASP A 71 -7.46 -12.93 -8.68
C ASP A 71 -7.82 -14.29 -8.08
N TRP A 72 -7.07 -14.74 -7.05
CA TRP A 72 -7.32 -15.98 -6.33
C TRP A 72 -8.55 -15.98 -5.41
N MET A 73 -9.23 -14.84 -5.25
CA MET A 73 -10.51 -14.71 -4.53
C MET A 73 -11.70 -14.42 -5.46
N THR A 74 -11.47 -14.36 -6.78
CA THR A 74 -12.54 -14.16 -7.77
C THR A 74 -13.39 -15.42 -7.92
N ARG A 75 -14.67 -15.24 -8.26
CA ARG A 75 -15.58 -16.33 -8.64
C ARG A 75 -15.46 -16.65 -10.13
N ASN A 76 -15.23 -15.64 -10.94
CA ASN A 76 -15.01 -15.72 -12.39
C ASN A 76 -14.19 -14.52 -12.89
N GLU A 77 -13.87 -14.50 -14.19
CA GLU A 77 -13.09 -13.43 -14.81
C GLU A 77 -13.81 -12.06 -14.79
N ASP A 78 -15.14 -12.06 -14.77
CA ASP A 78 -15.96 -10.84 -14.76
C ASP A 78 -15.69 -9.99 -13.50
N ASP A 79 -15.32 -10.62 -12.38
CA ASP A 79 -14.98 -9.92 -11.14
C ASP A 79 -13.75 -8.99 -11.30
N LEU A 80 -12.93 -9.17 -12.35
CA LEU A 80 -11.72 -8.38 -12.63
C LEU A 80 -11.90 -7.27 -13.68
N GLU A 81 -13.07 -7.17 -14.34
CA GLU A 81 -13.28 -6.24 -15.46
C GLU A 81 -13.00 -4.77 -15.13
N MET A 82 -13.19 -4.38 -13.87
CA MET A 82 -13.01 -2.99 -13.40
C MET A 82 -11.56 -2.66 -13.03
N LEU A 83 -10.69 -3.67 -12.83
CA LEU A 83 -9.31 -3.48 -12.42
C LEU A 83 -8.50 -2.51 -13.30
N PRO A 84 -8.58 -2.57 -14.66
CA PRO A 84 -7.83 -1.65 -15.52
C PRO A 84 -8.24 -0.18 -15.35
N GLN A 85 -9.42 0.08 -14.80
CA GLN A 85 -9.96 1.42 -14.60
C GLN A 85 -9.55 1.99 -13.23
N GLU A 86 -9.27 1.12 -12.25
CA GLU A 86 -8.77 1.47 -10.91
C GLU A 86 -7.27 1.81 -10.91
N LEU A 87 -6.51 1.32 -11.89
CA LEU A 87 -5.05 1.51 -11.99
C LEU A 87 -4.62 2.72 -12.85
N ARG A 88 -5.52 3.70 -13.08
CA ARG A 88 -5.26 4.88 -13.93
C ARG A 88 -4.61 6.05 -13.20
#